data_AF-A0A075K3C5-F1
#
_entry.id   AF-A0A075K3C5-F1
#
_cell.length_a   1.000
_cell.length_b   1.000
_cell.length_c   1.000
_cell.angle_alpha   90.00
_cell.angle_beta   90.00
_cell.angle_gamma   90.00
#
_symmetry.space_group_name_H-M   'P 1'
#
loop_
_entity.id
_entity.type
_entity.pdbx_description
1 polymer ?
#
loop_
_entity_poly.entity_id
_entity_poly.type
_entity_poly.pdbx_seq_one_letter_code
_entity_poly.pdbx_strand_id
1 'polypeptide(L)'
;MSGDRVSEDPVALGTYRSRILDLFEPYIYFRGRRHLRPETFVLPEKFSLSENPEDTIQFLHDVIAYVRQAKVPKLALDHRNVRYLGLAADSILGVILREISLEIRHVRGAYIRGYKPRDGKIRNMMDEVGCVRVLNAGSEEDIKVSLQSGAKVFRHQNRGKALVIEGQVIDQRSQTCADFADHLQACLAAMGYKLTPAARSELLTYVGEILDNAQTHSGLAQWVIVGFIDLEDQDLVYRCVIASFGNSMADTFLRLDREGFAWTSVEPYLLQHKRTGLFSSDWHEEDLLTVMALQGDVSSINTSAATNRGQGTVDFIEFFQGLSEEAAMKRKPTCMTITSGATAIRFDGRHKMQFNPSLQRSVIAFNQANDLLNKPDSSAVQSLQAQRFPGVVISIAAPLSSFDVEKLST
;
A
#
# COMPACT_ATOMS: atom_id res chain seq x y z
N MET A 1 -26.33 -10.52 40.81
CA MET A 1 -25.25 -9.63 41.28
C MET A 1 -24.70 -8.94 40.05
N SER A 2 -24.67 -7.61 40.13
CA SER A 2 -24.45 -6.66 39.04
C SER A 2 -23.12 -6.88 38.33
N GLY A 3 -23.17 -6.92 37.00
CA GLY A 3 -22.01 -6.98 36.13
C GLY A 3 -21.33 -5.62 36.05
N ASP A 4 -20.02 -5.61 36.30
CA ASP A 4 -19.16 -4.49 35.98
C ASP A 4 -18.95 -4.46 34.46
N ARG A 5 -19.72 -3.59 33.81
CA ARG A 5 -19.32 -3.06 32.50
C ARG A 5 -18.04 -2.28 32.74
N VAL A 6 -16.93 -2.77 32.18
CA VAL A 6 -15.71 -1.97 32.02
C VAL A 6 -16.12 -0.67 31.34
N SER A 7 -16.02 0.43 32.09
CA SER A 7 -16.34 1.76 31.62
C SER A 7 -15.45 2.07 30.42
N GLU A 8 -16.09 2.36 29.28
CA GLU A 8 -15.44 3.17 28.26
C GLU A 8 -15.00 4.46 28.94
N ASP A 9 -13.69 4.65 29.07
CA ASP A 9 -13.15 5.93 29.50
C ASP A 9 -13.72 7.01 28.58
N PRO A 10 -14.42 8.03 29.13
CA PRO A 10 -14.84 9.16 28.33
C PRO A 10 -13.56 9.86 27.90
N VAL A 11 -13.19 9.70 26.63
CA VAL A 11 -12.15 10.50 25.99
C VAL A 11 -12.47 11.95 26.33
N ALA A 12 -11.63 12.56 27.17
CA ALA A 12 -11.71 13.96 27.52
C ALA A 12 -11.92 14.78 26.24
N LEU A 13 -12.74 15.83 26.32
CA LEU A 13 -13.09 16.79 25.27
C LEU A 13 -11.86 17.49 24.64
N GLY A 14 -10.99 16.71 24.01
CA GLY A 14 -9.93 17.12 23.11
C GLY A 14 -10.38 16.82 21.69
N THR A 15 -10.17 17.77 20.79
CA THR A 15 -10.35 17.56 19.36
C THR A 15 -9.43 16.41 18.92
N TYR A 16 -10.03 15.30 18.47
CA TYR A 16 -9.27 14.22 17.84
C TYR A 16 -8.45 14.82 16.69
N ARG A 17 -7.15 14.53 16.68
CA ARG A 17 -6.23 14.89 15.60
C ARG A 17 -5.57 13.62 15.10
N SER A 18 -5.76 13.33 13.82
CA SER A 18 -5.27 12.16 13.14
C SER A 18 -3.77 12.27 12.87
N ARG A 19 -3.02 11.28 13.39
CA ARG A 19 -1.60 11.10 13.07
C ARG A 19 -1.37 10.75 11.60
N ILE A 20 -2.33 10.07 10.96
CA ILE A 20 -2.24 9.74 9.52
C ILE A 20 -2.28 11.03 8.71
N LEU A 21 -3.23 11.92 8.98
CA LEU A 21 -3.34 13.17 8.24
C LEU A 21 -2.13 14.09 8.48
N ASP A 22 -1.58 14.10 9.69
CA ASP A 22 -0.37 14.87 10.03
C ASP A 22 0.85 14.43 9.19
N LEU A 23 0.93 13.17 8.75
CA LEU A 23 2.02 12.71 7.89
C LEU A 23 2.01 13.34 6.49
N PHE A 24 0.85 13.79 6.00
CA PHE A 24 0.74 14.44 4.69
C PHE A 24 1.08 15.95 4.78
N GLU A 25 0.98 16.55 5.97
CA GLU A 25 1.15 18.01 6.16
C GLU A 25 2.48 18.57 5.63
N PRO A 26 3.66 17.95 5.85
CA PRO A 26 4.93 18.50 5.36
C PRO A 26 4.97 18.72 3.84
N TYR A 27 4.19 17.94 3.09
CA TYR A 27 4.17 17.96 1.63
C TYR A 27 3.10 18.90 1.05
N ILE A 28 2.12 19.29 1.86
CA ILE A 28 1.04 20.21 1.48
C ILE A 28 1.54 21.65 1.33
N TYR A 29 2.47 22.09 2.19
CA TYR A 29 2.88 23.50 2.30
C TYR A 29 3.94 23.94 1.28
N PHE A 30 4.50 23.02 0.49
CA PHE A 30 5.59 23.33 -0.44
C PHE A 30 5.14 24.07 -1.72
N ARG A 31 3.83 24.07 -2.04
CA ARG A 31 3.28 24.82 -3.18
C ARG A 31 2.46 26.01 -2.68
N GLY A 32 3.02 27.21 -2.86
CA GLY A 32 2.45 28.48 -2.44
C GLY A 32 0.94 28.60 -2.67
N ARG A 33 0.25 29.07 -1.61
CA ARG A 33 -1.18 29.35 -1.52
C ARG A 33 -1.86 29.65 -2.86
N ARG A 34 -2.74 28.75 -3.29
CA ARG A 34 -3.93 29.11 -4.07
C ARG A 34 -5.15 28.64 -3.31
N HIS A 35 -6.10 29.55 -3.12
CA HIS A 35 -7.40 29.30 -2.50
C HIS A 35 -8.03 28.00 -3.02
N LEU A 36 -8.04 26.94 -2.19
CA LEU A 36 -8.84 25.74 -2.46
C LEU A 36 -10.32 26.09 -2.24
N ARG A 37 -10.95 26.58 -3.31
CA ARG A 37 -12.39 26.93 -3.40
C ARG A 37 -13.17 25.95 -4.29
N PRO A 38 -13.04 24.64 -4.09
CA PRO A 38 -14.26 23.89 -4.30
C PRO A 38 -14.64 23.12 -3.05
N GLU A 39 -15.88 23.31 -2.62
CA GLU A 39 -16.56 22.31 -1.80
C GLU A 39 -16.54 20.94 -2.50
N THR A 40 -16.32 20.89 -3.84
CA THR A 40 -16.33 19.67 -4.67
C THR A 40 -14.98 19.37 -5.32
N PHE A 41 -14.32 18.30 -4.90
CA PHE A 41 -13.09 17.78 -5.49
C PHE A 41 -13.42 16.75 -6.56
N VAL A 42 -13.02 17.02 -7.81
CA VAL A 42 -13.17 16.08 -8.93
C VAL A 42 -11.98 15.14 -8.94
N LEU A 43 -12.26 13.83 -8.90
CA LEU A 43 -11.20 12.83 -8.95
C LEU A 43 -10.57 12.77 -10.35
N PRO A 44 -9.26 12.45 -10.46
CA PRO A 44 -8.62 12.10 -11.72
C PRO A 44 -9.37 11.00 -12.46
N GLU A 45 -9.38 11.06 -13.81
CA GLU A 45 -10.02 10.04 -14.64
C GLU A 45 -9.45 8.63 -14.36
N LYS A 46 -8.13 8.56 -14.16
CA LYS A 46 -7.44 7.39 -13.61
C LYS A 46 -7.04 7.71 -12.16
N PHE A 47 -7.87 7.31 -11.21
CA PHE A 47 -7.55 7.43 -9.78
C PHE A 47 -6.89 6.13 -9.31
N SER A 48 -5.56 6.05 -9.45
CA SER A 48 -4.80 4.84 -9.18
C SER A 48 -3.33 5.15 -8.91
N LEU A 49 -2.79 4.58 -7.83
CA LEU A 49 -1.36 4.65 -7.53
C LEU A 49 -0.50 3.83 -8.52
N SER A 50 -1.06 2.82 -9.17
CA SER A 50 -0.30 1.99 -10.12
C SER A 50 -0.24 2.57 -11.54
N GLU A 51 -1.27 3.34 -11.93
CA GLU A 51 -1.42 3.86 -13.30
C GLU A 51 -1.25 5.38 -13.40
N ASN A 52 -1.45 6.11 -12.29
CA ASN A 52 -1.35 7.56 -12.22
C ASN A 52 -0.96 8.04 -10.80
N PRO A 53 0.23 7.65 -10.28
CA PRO A 53 0.61 7.91 -8.89
C PRO A 53 0.67 9.40 -8.53
N GLU A 54 1.27 10.23 -9.38
CA GLU A 54 1.47 11.66 -9.09
C GLU A 54 0.15 12.41 -8.88
N ASP A 55 -0.77 12.35 -9.83
CA ASP A 55 -2.08 13.02 -9.72
C ASP A 55 -2.92 12.44 -8.58
N THR A 56 -2.83 11.12 -8.37
CA THR A 56 -3.55 10.44 -7.29
C THR A 56 -3.08 10.94 -5.93
N ILE A 57 -1.76 11.00 -5.71
CA ILE A 57 -1.17 11.50 -4.46
C ILE A 57 -1.43 13.00 -4.30
N GLN A 58 -1.33 13.78 -5.37
CA GLN A 58 -1.66 15.20 -5.34
C GLN A 58 -3.12 15.44 -4.92
N PHE A 59 -4.06 14.66 -5.44
CA PHE A 59 -5.46 14.71 -5.04
C PHE A 59 -5.63 14.45 -3.54
N LEU A 60 -4.95 13.43 -2.99
CA LEU A 60 -4.97 13.13 -1.57
C LEU A 60 -4.45 14.31 -0.73
N HIS A 61 -3.34 14.92 -1.13
CA HIS A 61 -2.79 16.12 -0.48
C HIS A 61 -3.79 17.27 -0.50
N ASP A 62 -4.41 17.55 -1.64
CA ASP A 62 -5.33 18.68 -1.82
C ASP A 62 -6.58 18.53 -0.93
N VAL A 63 -7.12 17.31 -0.80
CA VAL A 63 -8.25 17.00 0.09
C VAL A 63 -7.88 17.26 1.55
N ILE A 64 -6.73 16.75 2.00
CA ILE A 64 -6.27 16.91 3.39
C ILE A 64 -6.01 18.39 3.69
N ALA A 65 -5.34 19.08 2.77
CA ALA A 65 -5.01 20.50 2.86
C ALA A 65 -6.26 21.36 3.03
N TYR A 66 -7.30 21.09 2.24
CA TYR A 66 -8.57 21.79 2.33
C TYR A 66 -9.24 21.59 3.69
N VAL A 67 -9.34 20.34 4.16
CA VAL A 67 -9.96 20.03 5.45
C VAL A 67 -9.21 20.71 6.60
N ARG A 68 -7.88 20.66 6.58
CA ARG A 68 -7.02 21.27 7.62
C ARG A 68 -7.10 22.80 7.65
N GLN A 69 -7.34 23.45 6.51
CA GLN A 69 -7.41 24.91 6.42
C GLN A 69 -8.82 25.46 6.65
N ALA A 70 -9.86 24.66 6.43
CA ALA A 70 -11.25 25.09 6.56
C ALA A 70 -11.71 25.12 8.02
N LYS A 71 -12.32 26.24 8.44
CA LYS A 71 -12.97 26.34 9.77
C LYS A 71 -14.18 25.42 9.92
N VAL A 72 -14.93 25.24 8.83
CA VAL A 72 -16.10 24.34 8.74
C VAL A 72 -15.95 23.55 7.45
N PRO A 73 -15.25 22.40 7.47
CA PRO A 73 -14.94 21.63 6.28
C PRO A 73 -16.20 21.08 5.61
N LYS A 74 -16.44 21.48 4.36
CA LYS A 74 -17.53 20.95 3.52
C LYS A 74 -16.90 20.23 2.33
N LEU A 75 -16.76 18.93 2.44
CA LEU A 75 -16.07 18.11 1.46
C LEU A 75 -17.07 17.34 0.61
N ALA A 76 -17.02 17.52 -0.71
CA ALA A 76 -17.75 16.74 -1.69
C ALA A 76 -16.74 16.11 -2.65
N LEU A 77 -16.84 14.81 -2.90
CA LEU A 77 -15.96 14.09 -3.82
C LEU A 77 -16.72 13.65 -5.06
N ASP A 78 -16.28 14.05 -6.25
CA ASP A 78 -16.95 13.74 -7.51
C ASP A 78 -16.19 12.67 -8.30
N HIS A 79 -16.72 11.44 -8.27
CA HIS A 79 -16.17 10.28 -8.98
C HIS A 79 -16.81 10.09 -10.37
N ARG A 80 -17.72 10.96 -10.81
CA ARG A 80 -18.53 10.70 -12.02
C ARG A 80 -17.71 10.57 -13.31
N ASN A 81 -16.51 11.14 -13.34
CA ASN A 81 -15.58 11.10 -14.47
C ASN A 81 -14.49 10.01 -14.33
N VAL A 82 -14.46 9.25 -13.24
CA VAL A 82 -13.50 8.17 -13.06
C VAL A 82 -13.78 7.05 -14.06
N ARG A 83 -12.77 6.72 -14.87
CA ARG A 83 -12.78 5.59 -15.83
C ARG A 83 -11.87 4.44 -15.39
N TYR A 84 -10.96 4.68 -14.46
CA TYR A 84 -10.18 3.63 -13.81
C TYR A 84 -10.03 3.97 -12.32
N LEU A 85 -10.46 3.05 -11.47
CA LEU A 85 -10.29 3.14 -10.02
C LEU A 85 -9.34 2.04 -9.57
N GLY A 86 -8.19 2.42 -9.02
CA GLY A 86 -7.25 1.48 -8.44
C GLY A 86 -7.65 1.14 -7.00
N LEU A 87 -7.63 -0.15 -6.66
CA LEU A 87 -7.96 -0.64 -5.31
C LEU A 87 -7.16 0.09 -4.22
N ALA A 88 -5.88 0.36 -4.47
CA ALA A 88 -5.00 1.01 -3.50
C ALA A 88 -5.40 2.47 -3.25
N ALA A 89 -5.61 3.23 -4.32
CA ALA A 89 -5.99 4.63 -4.24
C ALA A 89 -7.32 4.79 -3.49
N ASP A 90 -8.32 3.98 -3.82
CA ASP A 90 -9.64 4.02 -3.18
C ASP A 90 -9.59 3.55 -1.71
N SER A 91 -8.81 2.50 -1.41
CA SER A 91 -8.63 2.00 -0.04
C SER A 91 -7.95 3.02 0.87
N ILE A 92 -6.92 3.72 0.36
CA ILE A 92 -6.20 4.79 1.07
C ILE A 92 -7.09 6.01 1.24
N LEU A 93 -7.82 6.41 0.20
CA LEU A 93 -8.81 7.48 0.29
C LEU A 93 -9.85 7.16 1.37
N GLY A 94 -10.32 5.92 1.44
CA GLY A 94 -11.23 5.47 2.50
C GLY A 94 -10.64 5.66 3.91
N VAL A 95 -9.37 5.29 4.11
CA VAL A 95 -8.68 5.55 5.39
C VAL A 95 -8.64 7.05 5.68
N ILE A 96 -8.17 7.87 4.74
CA ILE A 96 -8.08 9.33 4.89
C ILE A 96 -9.44 9.95 5.23
N LEU A 97 -10.51 9.58 4.52
CA LEU A 97 -11.84 10.12 4.76
C LEU A 97 -12.42 9.71 6.11
N ARG A 98 -12.09 8.52 6.60
CA ARG A 98 -12.46 8.10 7.96
C ARG A 98 -11.76 8.96 9.00
N GLU A 99 -10.46 9.18 8.85
CA GLU A 99 -9.68 10.03 9.74
C GLU A 99 -10.23 11.47 9.74
N ILE A 100 -10.53 12.02 8.55
CA ILE A 100 -11.21 13.32 8.40
C ILE A 100 -12.55 13.34 9.13
N SER A 101 -13.39 12.29 8.94
CA SER A 101 -14.70 12.18 9.59
C SER A 101 -14.58 12.25 11.11
N LEU A 102 -13.59 11.56 11.69
CA LEU A 102 -13.33 11.59 13.13
C LEU A 102 -12.90 12.96 13.64
N GLU A 103 -12.10 13.72 12.87
CA GLU A 103 -11.66 15.06 13.25
C GLU A 103 -12.79 16.10 13.18
N ILE A 104 -13.63 16.01 12.16
CA ILE A 104 -14.68 17.02 11.91
C ILE A 104 -16.00 16.71 12.61
N ARG A 105 -16.15 15.54 13.26
CA ARG A 105 -17.43 15.07 13.84
C ARG A 105 -18.11 16.05 14.80
N HIS A 106 -17.32 16.89 15.47
CA HIS A 106 -17.79 17.89 16.44
C HIS A 106 -17.94 19.29 15.83
N VAL A 107 -17.57 19.48 14.58
CA VAL A 107 -17.63 20.77 13.88
C VAL A 107 -19.01 20.95 13.26
N ARG A 108 -19.84 21.79 13.88
CA ARG A 108 -21.21 22.05 13.40
C ARG A 108 -21.21 22.56 11.95
N GLY A 109 -21.93 21.86 11.08
CA GLY A 109 -22.08 22.21 9.66
C GLY A 109 -20.99 21.66 8.74
N ALA A 110 -19.99 20.95 9.28
CA ALA A 110 -19.04 20.19 8.49
C ALA A 110 -19.70 18.91 7.94
N TYR A 111 -19.31 18.49 6.74
CA TYR A 111 -19.79 17.25 6.13
C TYR A 111 -18.82 16.67 5.11
N ILE A 112 -18.97 15.37 4.88
CA ILE A 112 -18.38 14.64 3.75
C ILE A 112 -19.55 14.10 2.92
N ARG A 113 -19.53 14.36 1.61
CA ARG A 113 -20.47 13.77 0.64
C ARG A 113 -19.74 13.34 -0.61
N GLY A 114 -20.42 12.63 -1.51
CA GLY A 114 -19.82 12.28 -2.79
C GLY A 114 -20.82 11.90 -3.86
N TYR A 115 -20.35 11.97 -5.10
CA TYR A 115 -21.02 11.46 -6.28
C TYR A 115 -20.29 10.20 -6.73
N LYS A 116 -21.05 9.12 -6.96
CA LYS A 116 -20.50 7.82 -7.36
C LYS A 116 -20.05 7.82 -8.84
N PRO A 117 -19.15 6.90 -9.24
CA PRO A 117 -18.82 6.64 -10.63
C PRO A 117 -20.07 6.32 -11.47
N ARG A 118 -20.02 6.66 -12.75
CA ARG A 118 -21.08 6.31 -13.71
C ARG A 118 -21.03 4.85 -14.12
N ASP A 119 -19.82 4.32 -14.26
CA ASP A 119 -19.57 2.90 -14.57
C ASP A 119 -20.02 2.00 -13.41
N GLY A 120 -20.78 0.96 -13.73
CA GLY A 120 -21.33 0.01 -12.75
C GLY A 120 -20.26 -0.84 -12.07
N LYS A 121 -19.26 -1.33 -12.81
CA LYS A 121 -18.17 -2.15 -12.25
C LYS A 121 -17.32 -1.33 -11.28
N ILE A 122 -16.98 -0.10 -11.67
CA ILE A 122 -16.22 0.82 -10.81
C ILE A 122 -17.02 1.16 -9.55
N ARG A 123 -18.32 1.43 -9.70
CA ARG A 123 -19.22 1.69 -8.57
C ARG A 123 -19.29 0.50 -7.61
N ASN A 124 -19.39 -0.72 -8.14
CA ASN A 124 -19.44 -1.93 -7.34
C ASN A 124 -18.17 -2.09 -6.51
N MET A 125 -16.98 -1.97 -7.10
CA MET A 125 -15.73 -2.01 -6.34
C MET A 125 -15.69 -0.95 -5.22
N MET A 126 -16.13 0.28 -5.52
CA MET A 126 -16.15 1.38 -4.56
C MET A 126 -17.15 1.16 -3.40
N ASP A 127 -18.31 0.58 -3.70
CA ASP A 127 -19.36 0.29 -2.71
C ASP A 127 -19.00 -0.90 -1.82
N GLU A 128 -18.28 -1.88 -2.37
CA GLU A 128 -17.92 -3.14 -1.70
C GLU A 128 -16.65 -3.00 -0.85
N VAL A 129 -15.63 -2.28 -1.34
CA VAL A 129 -14.31 -2.21 -0.70
C VAL A 129 -13.85 -0.79 -0.37
N GLY A 130 -14.35 0.16 -1.16
CA GLY A 130 -13.80 1.49 -1.29
C GLY A 130 -14.13 2.49 -0.20
N CYS A 131 -13.90 3.76 -0.53
CA CYS A 131 -14.15 4.88 0.37
C CYS A 131 -15.59 4.98 0.87
N VAL A 132 -16.59 4.60 0.06
CA VAL A 132 -18.01 4.59 0.46
C VAL A 132 -18.26 3.54 1.55
N ARG A 133 -17.68 2.36 1.42
CA ARG A 133 -17.80 1.29 2.42
C ARG A 133 -17.25 1.74 3.77
N VAL A 134 -16.05 2.34 3.76
CA VAL A 134 -15.37 2.79 4.97
C VAL A 134 -16.14 3.92 5.68
N LEU A 135 -16.77 4.82 4.92
CA LEU A 135 -17.56 5.91 5.49
C LEU A 135 -18.92 5.45 6.06
N ASN A 136 -19.50 4.41 5.50
CA ASN A 136 -20.80 3.87 5.93
C ASN A 136 -20.69 2.81 7.04
N ALA A 137 -19.50 2.25 7.27
CA ALA A 137 -19.26 1.28 8.33
C ALA A 137 -19.28 1.99 9.70
N GLY A 138 -20.32 1.73 10.50
CA GLY A 138 -20.41 2.20 11.89
C GLY A 138 -19.38 1.52 12.81
N SER A 139 -18.99 0.29 12.46
CA SER A 139 -17.93 -0.51 13.09
C SER A 139 -17.22 -1.40 12.03
N GLU A 140 -16.04 -1.95 12.34
CA GLU A 140 -15.33 -2.89 11.43
C GLU A 140 -16.09 -4.20 11.21
N GLU A 141 -16.98 -4.59 12.12
CA GLU A 141 -17.84 -5.77 11.99
C GLU A 141 -18.95 -5.60 10.94
N ASP A 142 -19.41 -4.36 10.73
CA ASP A 142 -20.41 -4.01 9.71
C ASP A 142 -19.88 -4.18 8.27
N ILE A 143 -18.55 -4.33 8.11
CA ILE A 143 -17.87 -4.53 6.82
C ILE A 143 -18.20 -5.91 6.20
N LYS A 144 -18.87 -6.81 6.93
CA LYS A 144 -19.30 -8.13 6.41
C LYS A 144 -20.57 -8.14 5.55
N VAL A 145 -21.33 -7.04 5.49
CA VAL A 145 -22.64 -7.01 4.79
C VAL A 145 -22.76 -5.94 3.70
N SER A 146 -22.47 -6.37 2.48
CA SER A 146 -23.10 -6.06 1.20
C SER A 146 -22.32 -6.94 0.23
N LEU A 147 -22.97 -7.79 -0.55
CA LEU A 147 -22.34 -8.42 -1.71
C LEU A 147 -23.40 -8.36 -2.79
N GLN A 148 -23.24 -7.42 -3.73
CA GLN A 148 -23.80 -7.67 -5.07
C GLN A 148 -23.15 -8.96 -5.62
N SER A 149 -23.89 -9.74 -6.42
CA SER A 149 -23.45 -11.08 -6.84
C SER A 149 -22.04 -11.03 -7.46
N GLY A 150 -21.16 -11.91 -7.02
CA GLY A 150 -19.81 -12.08 -7.58
C GLY A 150 -18.64 -11.45 -6.82
N ALA A 151 -18.83 -10.32 -6.13
CA ALA A 151 -17.72 -9.68 -5.42
C ALA A 151 -17.25 -10.52 -4.21
N LYS A 152 -15.95 -10.57 -3.96
CA LYS A 152 -15.36 -11.10 -2.73
C LYS A 152 -14.32 -10.12 -2.20
N VAL A 153 -14.44 -9.79 -0.92
CA VAL A 153 -13.65 -8.75 -0.25
C VAL A 153 -12.96 -9.29 0.99
N PHE A 154 -11.71 -8.89 1.18
CA PHE A 154 -10.97 -9.01 2.42
C PHE A 154 -10.47 -7.64 2.85
N ARG A 155 -10.59 -7.30 4.12
CA ARG A 155 -10.05 -6.06 4.65
C ARG A 155 -9.69 -6.21 6.12
N HIS A 156 -8.44 -5.91 6.45
CA HIS A 156 -7.97 -5.77 7.83
C HIS A 156 -7.13 -4.50 7.97
N GLN A 157 -7.15 -3.91 9.15
CA GLN A 157 -6.36 -2.73 9.45
C GLN A 157 -5.82 -2.78 10.87
N ASN A 158 -4.53 -2.51 11.03
CA ASN A 158 -3.95 -2.20 12.33
C ASN A 158 -3.91 -0.68 12.52
N ARG A 159 -4.39 -0.22 13.68
CA ARG A 159 -4.43 1.21 14.06
C ARG A 159 -3.30 1.61 15.03
N GLY A 160 -2.28 0.76 15.19
CA GLY A 160 -1.13 1.02 16.05
C GLY A 160 -1.38 0.80 17.54
N LYS A 161 -2.45 0.09 17.90
CA LYS A 161 -2.74 -0.32 19.27
C LYS A 161 -2.63 -1.84 19.38
N ALA A 162 -1.88 -2.32 20.38
CA ALA A 162 -1.94 -3.72 20.77
C ALA A 162 -3.37 -4.02 21.23
N LEU A 163 -4.05 -4.97 20.58
CA LEU A 163 -5.32 -5.49 21.08
C LEU A 163 -4.99 -6.42 22.25
N VAL A 164 -5.54 -6.11 23.41
CA VAL A 164 -5.43 -6.94 24.62
C VAL A 164 -6.83 -7.45 24.93
N ILE A 165 -7.03 -8.77 24.87
CA ILE A 165 -8.26 -9.43 25.31
C ILE A 165 -7.90 -10.32 26.49
N GLU A 166 -8.61 -10.15 27.61
CA GLU A 166 -8.41 -10.96 28.83
C GLU A 166 -6.94 -11.01 29.32
N GLY A 167 -6.19 -9.92 29.13
CA GLY A 167 -4.79 -9.82 29.54
C GLY A 167 -3.78 -10.46 28.58
N GLN A 168 -4.22 -11.02 27.45
CA GLN A 168 -3.36 -11.54 26.39
C GLN A 168 -3.26 -10.55 25.23
N VAL A 169 -2.03 -10.29 24.78
CA VAL A 169 -1.77 -9.52 23.56
C VAL A 169 -2.10 -10.41 22.36
N ILE A 170 -3.08 -9.99 21.56
CA ILE A 170 -3.46 -10.73 20.35
C ILE A 170 -2.42 -10.49 19.27
N ASP A 171 -1.92 -11.58 18.69
CA ASP A 171 -1.12 -11.55 17.46
C ASP A 171 -2.01 -11.26 16.24
N GLN A 172 -2.46 -10.02 16.14
CA GLN A 172 -3.29 -9.54 15.03
C GLN A 172 -2.64 -9.81 13.67
N ARG A 173 -1.31 -9.76 13.60
CA ARG A 173 -0.57 -9.94 12.35
C ARG A 173 -0.72 -11.37 11.87
N SER A 174 -0.37 -12.35 12.71
CA SER A 174 -0.44 -13.77 12.31
C SER A 174 -1.87 -14.20 12.02
N GLN A 175 -2.85 -13.69 12.78
CA GLN A 175 -4.27 -13.92 12.47
C GLN A 175 -4.66 -13.32 11.12
N THR A 176 -4.26 -12.07 10.85
CA THR A 176 -4.55 -11.39 9.58
C THR A 176 -3.93 -12.13 8.39
N CYS A 177 -2.71 -12.67 8.53
CA CYS A 177 -2.08 -13.50 7.50
C CYS A 177 -2.90 -14.76 7.22
N ALA A 178 -3.33 -15.47 8.27
CA ALA A 178 -4.16 -16.65 8.15
C ALA A 178 -5.50 -16.35 7.45
N ASP A 179 -6.19 -15.30 7.90
CA ASP A 179 -7.48 -14.89 7.34
C ASP A 179 -7.34 -14.45 5.87
N PHE A 180 -6.24 -13.80 5.50
CA PHE A 180 -5.96 -13.42 4.12
C PHE A 180 -5.76 -14.65 3.23
N ALA A 181 -4.98 -15.64 3.69
CA ALA A 181 -4.78 -16.89 2.95
C ALA A 181 -6.09 -17.66 2.79
N ASP A 182 -6.92 -17.71 3.84
CA ASP A 182 -8.23 -18.37 3.80
C ASP A 182 -9.20 -17.63 2.87
N HIS A 183 -9.14 -16.31 2.80
CA HIS A 183 -9.89 -15.53 1.83
C HIS A 183 -9.51 -15.87 0.38
N LEU A 184 -8.21 -15.91 0.06
CA LEU A 184 -7.75 -16.27 -1.29
C LEU A 184 -8.16 -17.71 -1.64
N GLN A 185 -8.02 -18.64 -0.70
CA GLN A 185 -8.49 -20.02 -0.83
C GLN A 185 -10.01 -20.07 -1.10
N ALA A 186 -10.81 -19.27 -0.42
CA ALA A 186 -12.26 -19.19 -0.65
C ALA A 186 -12.61 -18.59 -2.02
N CYS A 187 -11.79 -17.68 -2.55
CA CYS A 187 -11.92 -17.17 -3.91
C CYS A 187 -11.65 -18.27 -4.94
N LEU A 188 -10.56 -19.02 -4.77
CA LEU A 188 -10.18 -20.15 -5.64
C LEU A 188 -11.20 -21.29 -5.59
N ALA A 189 -11.74 -21.61 -4.41
CA ALA A 189 -12.73 -22.67 -4.23
C ALA A 189 -14.02 -22.39 -5.02
N ALA A 190 -14.42 -21.13 -5.16
CA ALA A 190 -15.57 -20.74 -5.99
C ALA A 190 -15.37 -21.05 -7.49
N MET A 191 -14.13 -21.29 -7.90
CA MET A 191 -13.74 -21.69 -9.26
C MET A 191 -13.36 -23.18 -9.37
N GLY A 192 -13.51 -23.96 -8.30
CA GLY A 192 -13.15 -25.39 -8.30
C GLY A 192 -11.66 -25.67 -8.06
N TYR A 193 -10.91 -24.71 -7.51
CA TYR A 193 -9.48 -24.83 -7.24
C TYR A 193 -9.14 -24.68 -5.75
N LYS A 194 -7.97 -25.14 -5.34
CA LYS A 194 -7.37 -24.85 -4.04
C LYS A 194 -5.88 -24.56 -4.17
N LEU A 195 -5.37 -23.74 -3.25
CA LEU A 195 -3.92 -23.56 -3.11
C LEU A 195 -3.29 -24.88 -2.72
N THR A 196 -2.12 -25.17 -3.28
CA THR A 196 -1.29 -26.27 -2.77
C THR A 196 -0.82 -25.94 -1.35
N PRO A 197 -0.51 -26.93 -0.49
CA PRO A 197 0.03 -26.67 0.84
C PRO A 197 1.31 -25.81 0.82
N ALA A 198 2.16 -26.00 -0.19
CA ALA A 198 3.36 -25.19 -0.42
C ALA A 198 3.00 -23.73 -0.74
N ALA A 199 2.15 -23.51 -1.75
CA ALA A 199 1.73 -22.16 -2.15
C ALA A 199 1.03 -21.41 -1.01
N ARG A 200 0.23 -22.11 -0.19
CA ARG A 200 -0.39 -21.51 1.00
C ARG A 200 0.65 -21.12 2.05
N SER A 201 1.65 -21.96 2.31
CA SER A 201 2.72 -21.66 3.27
C SER A 201 3.59 -20.48 2.81
N GLU A 202 3.91 -20.42 1.51
CA GLU A 202 4.62 -19.32 0.89
C GLU A 202 3.84 -18.00 1.03
N LEU A 203 2.55 -18.01 0.69
CA LEU A 203 1.68 -16.84 0.84
C LEU A 203 1.66 -16.31 2.28
N LEU A 204 1.51 -17.20 3.27
CA LEU A 204 1.55 -16.81 4.69
C LEU A 204 2.88 -16.15 5.05
N THR A 205 3.98 -16.72 4.57
CA THR A 205 5.33 -16.21 4.81
C THR A 205 5.48 -14.82 4.23
N TYR A 206 5.14 -14.63 2.94
CA TYR A 206 5.33 -13.34 2.26
C TYR A 206 4.43 -12.24 2.80
N VAL A 207 3.14 -12.53 3.03
CA VAL A 207 2.22 -11.55 3.64
C VAL A 207 2.69 -11.21 5.06
N GLY A 208 3.17 -12.22 5.80
CA GLY A 208 3.77 -12.03 7.13
C GLY A 208 4.97 -11.08 7.12
N GLU A 209 5.91 -11.28 6.20
CA GLU A 209 7.09 -10.43 6.03
C GLU A 209 6.72 -9.00 5.64
N ILE A 210 5.75 -8.80 4.73
CA ILE A 210 5.29 -7.46 4.35
C ILE A 210 4.65 -6.75 5.55
N LEU A 211 3.80 -7.45 6.31
CA LEU A 211 3.17 -6.88 7.50
C LEU A 211 4.18 -6.62 8.63
N ASP A 212 5.21 -7.46 8.77
CA ASP A 212 6.31 -7.23 9.71
C ASP A 212 7.10 -5.97 9.33
N ASN A 213 7.39 -5.79 8.04
CA ASN A 213 8.03 -4.59 7.54
C ASN A 213 7.16 -3.34 7.78
N ALA A 214 5.85 -3.44 7.50
CA ALA A 214 4.89 -2.38 7.76
C ALA A 214 4.81 -2.01 9.25
N GLN A 215 4.95 -2.99 10.15
CA GLN A 215 4.94 -2.79 11.60
C GLN A 215 6.24 -2.16 12.10
N THR A 216 7.39 -2.68 11.64
CA THR A 216 8.72 -2.37 12.18
C THR A 216 9.29 -1.09 11.59
N HIS A 217 9.18 -0.88 10.28
CA HIS A 217 9.88 0.21 9.59
C HIS A 217 9.06 1.50 9.48
N SER A 218 7.73 1.43 9.55
CA SER A 218 6.86 2.59 9.36
C SER A 218 6.98 3.64 10.48
N GLY A 219 7.35 3.23 11.71
CA GLY A 219 7.38 4.10 12.89
C GLY A 219 5.99 4.46 13.47
N LEU A 220 4.90 4.17 12.77
CA LEU A 220 3.53 4.31 13.30
C LEU A 220 2.85 2.98 13.61
N ALA A 221 3.34 1.86 13.05
CA ALA A 221 2.69 0.56 13.17
C ALA A 221 1.22 0.56 12.69
N GLN A 222 0.91 1.42 11.72
CA GLN A 222 -0.41 1.54 11.12
C GLN A 222 -0.35 1.03 9.68
N TRP A 223 -1.12 -0.03 9.41
CA TRP A 223 -1.16 -0.66 8.11
C TRP A 223 -2.56 -1.16 7.79
N VAL A 224 -2.85 -1.29 6.49
CA VAL A 224 -4.10 -1.83 5.96
C VAL A 224 -3.76 -2.85 4.88
N ILE A 225 -4.48 -3.97 4.90
CA ILE A 225 -4.45 -4.99 3.85
C ILE A 225 -5.85 -5.15 3.28
N VAL A 226 -5.94 -5.20 1.96
CA VAL A 226 -7.20 -5.29 1.22
C VAL A 226 -7.05 -6.31 0.09
N GLY A 227 -7.94 -7.29 0.04
CA GLY A 227 -8.10 -8.23 -1.07
C GLY A 227 -9.43 -8.00 -1.76
N PHE A 228 -9.44 -8.06 -3.08
CA PHE A 228 -10.66 -7.91 -3.88
C PHE A 228 -10.62 -8.75 -5.14
N ILE A 229 -11.72 -9.42 -5.44
CA ILE A 229 -12.01 -9.97 -6.75
C ILE A 229 -13.50 -9.81 -7.07
N ASP A 230 -13.78 -9.60 -8.34
CA ASP A 230 -15.10 -9.74 -8.92
C ASP A 230 -15.15 -11.07 -9.69
N LEU A 231 -15.89 -12.06 -9.18
CA LEU A 231 -16.02 -13.37 -9.81
C LEU A 231 -16.89 -13.35 -11.07
N GLU A 232 -17.57 -12.25 -11.36
CA GLU A 232 -18.28 -12.03 -12.62
C GLU A 232 -17.38 -11.37 -13.68
N ASP A 233 -16.18 -10.92 -13.31
CA ASP A 233 -15.20 -10.36 -14.25
C ASP A 233 -14.53 -11.46 -15.08
N GLN A 234 -14.43 -11.25 -16.40
CA GLN A 234 -13.94 -12.28 -17.32
C GLN A 234 -12.48 -12.66 -17.07
N ASP A 235 -11.67 -11.69 -16.66
CA ASP A 235 -10.23 -11.91 -16.46
C ASP A 235 -9.92 -12.57 -15.11
N LEU A 236 -10.88 -12.55 -14.16
CA LEU A 236 -10.77 -13.07 -12.80
C LEU A 236 -9.47 -12.61 -12.11
N VAL A 237 -9.23 -11.30 -12.18
CA VAL A 237 -8.05 -10.64 -11.61
C VAL A 237 -8.27 -10.41 -10.12
N TYR A 238 -7.50 -11.13 -9.30
CA TYR A 238 -7.38 -10.86 -7.88
C TYR A 238 -6.48 -9.65 -7.67
N ARG A 239 -6.96 -8.70 -6.88
CA ARG A 239 -6.24 -7.49 -6.50
C ARG A 239 -5.95 -7.51 -5.01
N CYS A 240 -4.70 -7.27 -4.65
CA CYS A 240 -4.26 -7.17 -3.26
C CYS A 240 -3.55 -5.83 -3.05
N VAL A 241 -3.79 -5.19 -1.92
CA VAL A 241 -3.09 -3.98 -1.49
C VAL A 241 -2.65 -4.16 -0.06
N ILE A 242 -1.38 -3.87 0.21
CA ILE A 242 -0.87 -3.70 1.56
C ILE A 242 -0.27 -2.30 1.63
N ALA A 243 -0.77 -1.46 2.51
CA ALA A 243 -0.28 -0.10 2.72
C ALA A 243 0.09 0.13 4.17
N SER A 244 1.23 0.78 4.41
CA SER A 244 1.66 1.26 5.70
C SER A 244 1.82 2.78 5.68
N PHE A 245 1.50 3.43 6.80
CA PHE A 245 1.65 4.88 6.97
C PHE A 245 2.83 5.19 7.86
N GLY A 246 3.64 6.18 7.49
CA GLY A 246 4.79 6.63 8.26
C GLY A 246 6.01 6.84 7.39
N ASN A 247 7.13 6.21 7.76
CA ASN A 247 8.38 6.30 7.01
C ASN A 247 8.27 5.57 5.67
N SER A 248 8.72 6.23 4.60
CA SER A 248 9.03 5.56 3.34
C SER A 248 10.28 4.69 3.45
N MET A 249 10.52 3.81 2.46
CA MET A 249 11.75 3.02 2.38
C MET A 249 12.99 3.92 2.45
N ALA A 250 13.02 5.00 1.64
CA ALA A 250 14.10 5.99 1.66
C ALA A 250 14.26 6.68 3.02
N ASP A 251 13.14 7.08 3.68
CA ASP A 251 13.19 7.72 5.00
C ASP A 251 13.91 6.86 6.04
N THR A 252 13.74 5.52 5.97
CA THR A 252 14.40 4.63 6.92
C THR A 252 15.91 4.65 6.80
N PHE A 253 16.46 4.84 5.60
CA PHE A 253 17.90 4.99 5.38
C PHE A 253 18.39 6.42 5.67
N LEU A 254 17.63 7.44 5.27
CA LEU A 254 18.01 8.83 5.48
C LEU A 254 18.11 9.24 6.96
N ARG A 255 17.49 8.48 7.86
CA ARG A 255 17.53 8.68 9.32
C ARG A 255 18.63 7.89 10.03
N LEU A 256 19.40 7.08 9.31
CA LEU A 256 20.48 6.30 9.90
C LEU A 256 21.65 7.17 10.30
N ASP A 257 22.40 6.68 11.28
CA ASP A 257 23.76 7.14 11.51
C ASP A 257 24.61 6.89 10.25
N ARG A 258 25.35 7.92 9.81
CA ARG A 258 26.20 7.87 8.62
C ARG A 258 27.39 6.93 8.81
N GLU A 259 27.77 6.64 10.06
CA GLU A 259 28.81 5.66 10.36
C GLU A 259 28.24 4.25 10.57
N GLY A 260 26.91 4.10 10.58
CA GLY A 260 26.22 2.84 10.82
C GLY A 260 26.35 1.85 9.65
N PHE A 261 26.38 0.55 9.98
CA PHE A 261 26.54 -0.53 9.00
C PHE A 261 25.56 -0.43 7.82
N ALA A 262 24.27 -0.28 8.10
CA ALA A 262 23.26 -0.18 7.05
C ALA A 262 23.50 1.01 6.11
N TRP A 263 23.93 2.19 6.60
CA TRP A 263 24.24 3.33 5.75
C TRP A 263 25.47 3.07 4.88
N THR A 264 26.55 2.60 5.49
CA THR A 264 27.80 2.29 4.76
C THR A 264 27.63 1.24 3.67
N SER A 265 26.60 0.39 3.76
CA SER A 265 26.28 -0.59 2.71
C SER A 265 25.60 0.00 1.47
N VAL A 266 24.94 1.16 1.58
CA VAL A 266 24.25 1.83 0.46
C VAL A 266 24.98 3.07 -0.03
N GLU A 267 25.77 3.73 0.82
CA GLU A 267 26.50 4.96 0.51
C GLU A 267 27.38 4.88 -0.75
N PRO A 268 28.12 3.78 -1.04
CA PRO A 268 28.94 3.70 -2.24
C PRO A 268 28.15 3.91 -3.54
N TYR A 269 26.90 3.45 -3.60
CA TYR A 269 26.01 3.61 -4.75
C TYR A 269 25.58 5.08 -4.92
N LEU A 270 25.22 5.74 -3.81
CA LEU A 270 24.88 7.18 -3.80
C LEU A 270 26.07 8.03 -4.27
N LEU A 271 27.26 7.76 -3.73
CA LEU A 271 28.49 8.47 -4.11
C LEU A 271 28.83 8.25 -5.57
N GLN A 272 28.68 7.02 -6.07
CA GLN A 272 28.92 6.72 -7.47
C GLN A 272 27.96 7.50 -8.37
N HIS A 273 26.66 7.45 -8.11
CA HIS A 273 25.64 8.15 -8.89
C HIS A 273 25.86 9.67 -8.89
N LYS A 274 26.29 10.22 -7.75
CA LYS A 274 26.64 11.64 -7.64
C LYS A 274 27.88 11.98 -8.45
N ARG A 275 28.94 11.17 -8.36
CA ARG A 275 30.21 11.39 -9.08
C ARG A 275 30.06 11.26 -10.59
N THR A 276 29.20 10.37 -11.06
CA THR A 276 28.91 10.18 -12.49
C THR A 276 27.84 11.11 -13.03
N GLY A 277 27.23 11.96 -12.19
CA GLY A 277 26.22 12.92 -12.60
C GLY A 277 24.89 12.29 -13.01
N LEU A 278 24.56 11.09 -12.50
CA LEU A 278 23.33 10.38 -12.85
C LEU A 278 22.07 11.02 -12.22
N PHE A 279 22.22 11.65 -11.04
CA PHE A 279 21.10 12.32 -10.40
C PHE A 279 20.61 13.51 -11.25
N SER A 280 19.30 13.56 -11.44
CA SER A 280 18.58 14.43 -12.37
C SER A 280 17.17 14.74 -11.85
N SER A 281 16.40 15.58 -12.55
CA SER A 281 15.04 15.97 -12.13
C SER A 281 14.03 14.81 -12.08
N ASP A 282 14.38 13.66 -12.67
CA ASP A 282 13.59 12.44 -12.73
C ASP A 282 14.27 11.26 -11.99
N TRP A 283 15.38 11.50 -11.30
CA TRP A 283 16.13 10.48 -10.57
C TRP A 283 16.96 11.10 -9.43
N HIS A 284 16.51 10.89 -8.20
CA HIS A 284 17.07 11.50 -7.00
C HIS A 284 17.65 10.45 -6.04
N GLU A 285 18.33 10.92 -4.99
CA GLU A 285 18.91 10.07 -3.94
C GLU A 285 17.87 9.14 -3.30
N GLU A 286 16.65 9.65 -3.06
CA GLU A 286 15.55 8.87 -2.48
C GLU A 286 15.07 7.74 -3.39
N ASP A 287 15.10 7.95 -4.70
CA ASP A 287 14.70 6.93 -5.66
C ASP A 287 15.72 5.78 -5.65
N LEU A 288 17.01 6.10 -5.60
CA LEU A 288 18.06 5.09 -5.44
C LEU A 288 17.93 4.36 -4.09
N LEU A 289 17.73 5.07 -2.99
CA LEU A 289 17.56 4.44 -1.67
C LEU A 289 16.35 3.50 -1.64
N THR A 290 15.27 3.85 -2.32
CA THR A 290 14.08 2.99 -2.44
C THR A 290 14.39 1.73 -3.25
N VAL A 291 15.14 1.83 -4.35
CA VAL A 291 15.61 0.66 -5.11
C VAL A 291 16.55 -0.20 -4.26
N MET A 292 17.49 0.41 -3.55
CA MET A 292 18.44 -0.29 -2.67
C MET A 292 17.73 -1.07 -1.56
N ALA A 293 16.61 -0.57 -1.04
CA ALA A 293 15.80 -1.25 -0.02
C ALA A 293 15.22 -2.60 -0.50
N LEU A 294 15.21 -2.87 -1.81
CA LEU A 294 14.67 -4.09 -2.40
C LEU A 294 15.71 -5.20 -2.56
N GLN A 295 16.99 -4.95 -2.27
CA GLN A 295 18.04 -5.95 -2.49
C GLN A 295 18.18 -6.91 -1.32
N GLY A 296 18.68 -8.12 -1.63
CA GLY A 296 19.05 -9.10 -0.62
C GLY A 296 20.04 -8.50 0.37
N ASP A 297 19.86 -8.85 1.65
CA ASP A 297 20.68 -8.38 2.77
C ASP A 297 20.76 -6.85 2.96
N VAL A 298 19.89 -6.07 2.31
CA VAL A 298 19.78 -4.63 2.52
C VAL A 298 18.58 -4.33 3.41
N SER A 299 18.86 -3.83 4.61
CA SER A 299 17.85 -3.37 5.56
C SER A 299 18.38 -2.26 6.44
N SER A 300 17.55 -1.26 6.74
CA SER A 300 17.91 -0.12 7.59
C SER A 300 18.16 -0.51 9.06
N ILE A 301 17.73 -1.71 9.48
CA ILE A 301 17.98 -2.23 10.84
C ILE A 301 19.21 -3.15 10.93
N ASN A 302 19.91 -3.39 9.82
CA ASN A 302 21.13 -4.20 9.85
C ASN A 302 22.23 -3.47 10.61
N THR A 303 22.79 -4.15 11.62
CA THR A 303 23.86 -3.61 12.47
C THR A 303 25.21 -4.27 12.18
N SER A 304 25.24 -5.38 11.43
CA SER A 304 26.46 -6.08 11.05
C SER A 304 26.25 -6.96 9.80
N ALA A 305 27.33 -7.54 9.28
CA ALA A 305 27.26 -8.53 8.20
C ALA A 305 26.60 -9.87 8.62
N ALA A 306 26.45 -10.11 9.93
CA ALA A 306 25.81 -11.32 10.45
C ALA A 306 24.27 -11.18 10.55
N THR A 307 23.74 -9.97 10.44
CA THR A 307 22.28 -9.75 10.37
C THR A 307 21.80 -9.99 8.94
N ASN A 308 21.02 -11.05 8.73
CA ASN A 308 20.47 -11.48 7.43
C ASN A 308 19.07 -10.90 7.14
N ARG A 309 18.79 -9.65 7.56
CA ARG A 309 17.51 -8.99 7.23
C ARG A 309 17.57 -8.43 5.82
N GLY A 310 16.45 -8.52 5.11
CA GLY A 310 16.32 -8.14 3.69
C GLY A 310 15.79 -9.30 2.83
N GLN A 311 15.87 -10.54 3.32
CA GLN A 311 15.44 -11.72 2.57
C GLN A 311 13.92 -11.76 2.30
N GLY A 312 13.07 -11.35 3.24
CA GLY A 312 11.61 -11.40 3.05
C GLY A 312 11.10 -10.54 1.87
N THR A 313 11.80 -9.45 1.52
CA THR A 313 11.44 -8.64 0.34
C THR A 313 11.91 -9.29 -0.96
N VAL A 314 13.07 -9.95 -0.95
CA VAL A 314 13.57 -10.77 -2.07
C VAL A 314 12.58 -11.88 -2.38
N ASP A 315 12.21 -12.67 -1.37
CA ASP A 315 11.33 -13.82 -1.58
C ASP A 315 9.96 -13.39 -2.12
N PHE A 316 9.44 -12.25 -1.65
CA PHE A 316 8.20 -11.68 -2.15
C PHE A 316 8.30 -11.21 -3.61
N ILE A 317 9.41 -10.59 -4.02
CA ILE A 317 9.63 -10.17 -5.40
C ILE A 317 9.77 -11.39 -6.31
N GLU A 318 10.51 -12.42 -5.88
CA GLU A 318 10.68 -13.68 -6.61
C GLU A 318 9.34 -14.41 -6.78
N PHE A 319 8.50 -14.45 -5.74
CA PHE A 319 7.13 -14.96 -5.82
C PHE A 319 6.30 -14.22 -6.88
N PHE A 320 6.32 -12.89 -6.87
CA PHE A 320 5.60 -12.11 -7.88
C PHE A 320 6.15 -12.36 -9.30
N GLN A 321 7.46 -12.53 -9.45
CA GLN A 321 8.05 -12.90 -10.74
C GLN A 321 7.51 -14.25 -11.23
N GLY A 322 7.36 -15.25 -10.35
CA GLY A 322 6.70 -16.52 -10.66
C GLY A 322 5.27 -16.33 -11.15
N LEU A 323 4.46 -15.53 -10.44
CA LEU A 323 3.10 -15.19 -10.87
C LEU A 323 3.07 -14.50 -12.25
N SER A 324 4.00 -13.58 -12.49
CA SER A 324 4.11 -12.85 -13.75
C SER A 324 4.49 -13.76 -14.92
N GLU A 325 5.37 -14.73 -14.70
CA GLU A 325 5.77 -15.72 -15.71
C GLU A 325 4.59 -16.62 -16.08
N GLU A 326 3.86 -17.13 -15.09
CA GLU A 326 2.66 -17.95 -15.30
C GLU A 326 1.55 -17.16 -16.04
N ALA A 327 1.35 -15.90 -15.67
CA ALA A 327 0.39 -15.03 -16.35
C ALA A 327 0.78 -14.75 -17.81
N ALA A 328 2.08 -14.51 -18.06
CA ALA A 328 2.60 -14.24 -19.39
C ALA A 328 2.39 -15.44 -20.33
N MET A 329 2.62 -16.68 -19.85
CA MET A 329 2.32 -17.90 -20.61
C MET A 329 0.83 -17.99 -21.01
N LYS A 330 -0.05 -17.48 -20.15
CA LYS A 330 -1.50 -17.42 -20.39
C LYS A 330 -1.97 -16.14 -21.10
N ARG A 331 -1.03 -15.26 -21.49
CA ARG A 331 -1.29 -13.94 -22.10
C ARG A 331 -2.23 -13.06 -21.28
N LYS A 332 -2.13 -13.16 -19.95
CA LYS A 332 -2.93 -12.35 -19.04
C LYS A 332 -2.07 -11.25 -18.39
N PRO A 333 -2.64 -10.05 -18.16
CA PRO A 333 -1.91 -8.98 -17.51
C PRO A 333 -1.63 -9.33 -16.05
N THR A 334 -0.43 -9.02 -15.56
CA THR A 334 -0.06 -9.08 -14.15
C THR A 334 0.84 -7.90 -13.83
N CYS A 335 0.64 -7.28 -12.69
CA CYS A 335 1.36 -6.08 -12.31
C CYS A 335 1.50 -6.04 -10.80
N MET A 336 2.71 -5.71 -10.33
CA MET A 336 2.95 -5.29 -8.97
C MET A 336 3.53 -3.89 -9.00
N THR A 337 3.12 -3.06 -8.06
CA THR A 337 3.68 -1.72 -7.88
C THR A 337 4.02 -1.50 -6.41
N ILE A 338 5.13 -0.80 -6.18
CA ILE A 338 5.54 -0.29 -4.88
C ILE A 338 5.58 1.22 -4.98
N THR A 339 4.74 1.92 -4.22
CA THR A 339 4.81 3.38 -4.07
C THR A 339 5.33 3.69 -2.67
N SER A 340 6.49 4.34 -2.56
CA SER A 340 7.06 4.70 -1.28
C SER A 340 7.72 6.08 -1.33
N GLY A 341 7.28 6.99 -0.47
CA GLY A 341 7.83 8.35 -0.45
C GLY A 341 7.64 9.03 -1.80
N ALA A 342 8.76 9.46 -2.39
CA ALA A 342 8.81 10.10 -3.70
C ALA A 342 8.98 9.12 -4.87
N THR A 343 8.88 7.81 -4.66
CA THR A 343 9.24 6.82 -5.69
C THR A 343 8.10 5.84 -5.95
N ALA A 344 7.81 5.59 -7.23
CA ALA A 344 6.94 4.51 -7.68
C ALA A 344 7.73 3.52 -8.53
N ILE A 345 7.65 2.23 -8.16
CA ILE A 345 8.32 1.13 -8.84
C ILE A 345 7.27 0.19 -9.41
N ARG A 346 7.42 -0.18 -10.67
CA ARG A 346 6.54 -1.10 -11.40
C ARG A 346 7.27 -2.38 -11.77
N PHE A 347 6.64 -3.50 -11.44
CA PHE A 347 7.04 -4.85 -11.81
C PHE A 347 6.01 -5.38 -12.81
N ASP A 348 6.43 -5.47 -14.07
CA ASP A 348 5.64 -5.96 -15.20
C ASP A 348 6.31 -7.13 -15.93
N GLY A 349 7.33 -7.74 -15.30
CA GLY A 349 8.09 -8.87 -15.82
C GLY A 349 9.27 -8.51 -16.72
N ARG A 350 9.48 -7.24 -17.07
CA ARG A 350 10.63 -6.81 -17.92
C ARG A 350 11.98 -6.88 -17.21
N HIS A 351 11.99 -6.60 -15.91
CA HIS A 351 13.18 -6.70 -15.06
C HIS A 351 13.00 -7.81 -14.04
N LYS A 352 14.08 -8.54 -13.76
CA LYS A 352 14.08 -9.70 -12.89
C LYS A 352 15.11 -9.54 -11.79
N MET A 353 14.74 -9.92 -10.58
CA MET A 353 15.70 -10.15 -9.52
C MET A 353 16.58 -11.35 -9.87
N GLN A 354 17.89 -11.21 -9.66
CA GLN A 354 18.88 -12.25 -9.93
C GLN A 354 19.97 -12.23 -8.86
N PHE A 355 20.48 -13.40 -8.49
CA PHE A 355 21.65 -13.48 -7.62
C PHE A 355 22.88 -12.90 -8.31
N ASN A 356 23.53 -11.92 -7.68
CA ASN A 356 24.77 -11.32 -8.13
C ASN A 356 25.95 -11.98 -7.40
N PRO A 357 26.81 -12.78 -8.07
CA PRO A 357 27.91 -13.48 -7.42
C PRO A 357 28.99 -12.53 -6.87
N SER A 358 29.14 -11.33 -7.41
CA SER A 358 30.14 -10.38 -6.92
C SER A 358 29.70 -9.72 -5.62
N LEU A 359 28.39 -9.48 -5.48
CA LEU A 359 27.79 -8.89 -4.29
C LEU A 359 27.27 -9.94 -3.29
N GLN A 360 27.28 -11.22 -3.67
CA GLN A 360 26.76 -12.35 -2.89
C GLN A 360 25.32 -12.14 -2.40
N ARG A 361 24.47 -11.53 -3.23
CA ARG A 361 23.07 -11.22 -2.88
C ARG A 361 22.17 -11.12 -4.11
N SER A 362 20.86 -11.25 -3.92
CA SER A 362 19.86 -11.01 -4.96
C SER A 362 19.71 -9.51 -5.26
N VAL A 363 19.73 -9.16 -6.54
CA VAL A 363 19.72 -7.78 -7.05
C VAL A 363 18.69 -7.61 -8.15
N ILE A 364 17.95 -6.49 -8.09
CA ILE A 364 17.10 -5.97 -9.16
C ILE A 364 17.36 -4.47 -9.33
N ALA A 365 18.02 -4.09 -10.42
CA ALA A 365 18.42 -2.70 -10.68
C ALA A 365 17.52 -1.96 -11.69
N PHE A 366 16.50 -2.65 -12.23
CA PHE A 366 15.56 -2.12 -13.21
C PHE A 366 16.21 -1.50 -14.45
N ASN A 367 17.34 -2.03 -14.89
CA ASN A 367 17.97 -1.68 -16.16
C ASN A 367 18.43 -2.95 -16.88
N GLN A 368 18.78 -2.82 -18.15
CA GLN A 368 19.16 -3.96 -19.00
C GLN A 368 20.36 -4.75 -18.44
N ALA A 369 21.32 -4.08 -17.79
CA ALA A 369 22.52 -4.71 -17.24
C ALA A 369 22.29 -5.38 -15.87
N ASN A 370 21.13 -5.13 -15.24
CA ASN A 370 20.85 -5.45 -13.85
C ASN A 370 21.96 -4.98 -12.88
N ASP A 371 22.44 -3.76 -13.09
CA ASP A 371 23.55 -3.17 -12.34
C ASP A 371 23.10 -1.91 -11.58
N LEU A 372 23.27 -1.92 -10.26
CA LEU A 372 22.87 -0.84 -9.35
C LEU A 372 23.69 0.44 -9.50
N LEU A 373 24.80 0.41 -10.26
CA LEU A 373 25.60 1.60 -10.58
C LEU A 373 25.05 2.36 -11.80
N ASN A 374 24.07 1.79 -12.50
CA ASN A 374 23.41 2.39 -13.65
C ASN A 374 22.03 2.93 -13.26
N LYS A 375 21.58 3.98 -13.95
CA LYS A 375 20.23 4.53 -13.79
C LYS A 375 19.18 3.48 -14.22
N PRO A 376 18.08 3.28 -13.47
CA PRO A 376 17.00 2.40 -13.88
C PRO A 376 16.21 2.97 -15.07
N ASP A 377 15.47 2.10 -15.75
CA ASP A 377 14.53 2.45 -16.79
C ASP A 377 13.36 3.26 -16.16
N SER A 378 13.12 4.46 -16.68
CA SER A 378 12.10 5.38 -16.14
C SER A 378 10.66 4.86 -16.26
N SER A 379 10.44 3.86 -17.11
CA SER A 379 9.16 3.15 -17.23
C SER A 379 8.92 2.11 -16.13
N ALA A 380 9.96 1.77 -15.35
CA ALA A 380 9.90 0.84 -14.24
C ALA A 380 10.09 1.58 -12.90
N VAL A 381 10.96 2.58 -12.84
CA VAL A 381 11.16 3.41 -11.63
C VAL A 381 10.89 4.87 -11.97
N GLN A 382 9.83 5.42 -11.38
CA GLN A 382 9.41 6.80 -11.57
C GLN A 382 9.64 7.59 -10.28
N SER A 383 10.33 8.73 -10.41
CA SER A 383 10.36 9.75 -9.37
C SER A 383 9.08 10.58 -9.43
N LEU A 384 8.36 10.64 -8.32
CA LEU A 384 7.11 11.38 -8.14
C LEU A 384 7.35 12.86 -7.78
N GLN A 385 8.58 13.35 -7.97
CA GLN A 385 8.95 14.75 -7.74
C GLN A 385 8.52 15.28 -6.36
N ALA A 386 7.54 16.20 -6.33
CA ALA A 386 7.04 16.82 -5.10
C ALA A 386 5.88 16.01 -4.46
N GLN A 387 5.35 15.02 -5.17
CA GLN A 387 4.20 14.23 -4.77
C GLN A 387 4.69 13.03 -3.95
N ARG A 388 4.63 13.16 -2.63
CA ARG A 388 5.13 12.12 -1.71
C ARG A 388 4.00 11.41 -1.01
N PHE A 389 4.04 10.08 -1.04
CA PHE A 389 3.20 9.26 -0.18
C PHE A 389 3.93 8.97 1.15
N PRO A 390 3.34 9.30 2.32
CA PRO A 390 3.99 9.05 3.60
C PRO A 390 3.85 7.59 4.04
N GLY A 391 4.72 6.74 3.51
CA GLY A 391 4.81 5.32 3.86
C GLY A 391 5.15 4.44 2.66
N VAL A 392 4.57 3.23 2.65
CA VAL A 392 4.77 2.24 1.58
C VAL A 392 3.41 1.69 1.15
N VAL A 393 3.17 1.59 -0.15
CA VAL A 393 1.99 0.93 -0.74
C VAL A 393 2.47 -0.13 -1.71
N ILE A 394 2.14 -1.39 -1.43
CA ILE A 394 2.35 -2.51 -2.34
C ILE A 394 0.99 -2.87 -2.94
N SER A 395 0.87 -2.83 -4.26
CA SER A 395 -0.34 -3.24 -4.98
C SER A 395 -0.01 -4.36 -5.94
N ILE A 396 -0.79 -5.44 -5.90
CA ILE A 396 -0.68 -6.59 -6.79
C ILE A 396 -1.99 -6.75 -7.54
N ALA A 397 -1.91 -6.97 -8.84
CA ALA A 397 -3.02 -7.43 -9.68
C ALA A 397 -2.55 -8.65 -10.46
N ALA A 398 -3.13 -9.81 -10.17
CA ALA A 398 -2.79 -11.06 -10.83
C ALA A 398 -4.07 -11.87 -11.12
N PRO A 399 -4.18 -12.53 -12.29
CA PRO A 399 -5.24 -13.49 -12.55
C PRO A 399 -5.20 -14.62 -11.52
N LEU A 400 -6.35 -15.08 -11.04
CA LEU A 400 -6.41 -16.23 -10.14
C LEU A 400 -5.78 -17.49 -10.75
N SER A 401 -5.85 -17.62 -12.07
CA SER A 401 -5.23 -18.72 -12.80
C SER A 401 -3.70 -18.73 -12.74
N SER A 402 -3.05 -17.66 -12.28
CA SER A 402 -1.59 -17.56 -12.20
C SER A 402 -1.03 -18.06 -10.87
N PHE A 403 -1.88 -18.33 -9.87
CA PHE A 403 -1.46 -18.92 -8.62
C PHE A 403 -1.21 -20.42 -8.80
N ASP A 404 -0.27 -20.98 -8.04
CA ASP A 404 -0.07 -22.43 -7.99
C ASP A 404 -1.25 -23.10 -7.26
N VAL A 405 -2.06 -23.81 -8.05
CA VAL A 405 -3.35 -24.36 -7.61
C VAL A 405 -3.56 -25.75 -8.14
N GLU A 406 -4.24 -26.57 -7.34
CA GLU A 406 -4.72 -27.89 -7.74
C GLU A 406 -6.25 -27.90 -7.84
N LYS A 407 -6.81 -28.78 -8.68
CA LYS A 407 -8.26 -28.95 -8.77
C LYS A 407 -8.79 -29.54 -7.46
N LEU A 408 -9.95 -29.06 -7.02
CA LEU A 408 -10.69 -29.74 -5.95
C LEU A 408 -11.12 -31.12 -6.46
N SER A 409 -10.67 -32.17 -5.78
CA SER A 409 -11.13 -33.54 -6.04
C SER A 409 -12.64 -33.58 -5.81
N THR A 410 -13.39 -33.94 -6.85
CA THR A 410 -14.86 -34.12 -6.81
C THR A 410 -15.29 -35.23 -5.90
#